data_AF-A0A5J4KTG8-F1
#
_entry.id   AF-A0A5J4KTG8-F1
#
_cell.length_a   1.000
_cell.length_b   1.000
_cell.length_c   1.000
_cell.angle_alpha   90.00
_cell.angle_beta   90.00
_cell.angle_gamma   90.00
#
_symmetry.space_group_name_H-M   'P 1'
#
loop_
_entity.id
_entity.type
_entity.pdbx_description
1 polymer ?
#
loop_
_entity_poly.entity_id
_entity_poly.type
_entity_poly.pdbx_seq_one_letter_code
_entity_poly.pdbx_strand_id
1 'polypeptide(L)'
;MTISTDLAYADRLDAQDVLGQFRKRFMITDDELIYMDGNSLGRLPVASAKLATQLVQQQWGTRLIRSWNEGWFTAPERIGAKIARLIGAHEDEVIVAESTSINLFKLVMAALRFQAGRSHIMTDDLNFPRTSISCRVPSKCWTSSISLKWYLLLMGYMVLWTLFRRV
;
A
#
# COMPACT_ATOMS: atom_id res chain seq x y z
N MET A 1 35.45 9.86 -0.20
CA MET A 1 35.17 9.62 -1.63
C MET A 1 34.22 10.73 -2.08
N THR A 2 34.66 11.62 -2.97
CA THR A 2 33.84 12.75 -3.43
C THR A 2 33.01 12.29 -4.62
N ILE A 3 31.68 12.31 -4.49
CA ILE A 3 30.77 11.97 -5.59
C ILE A 3 30.61 13.21 -6.48
N SER A 4 30.79 13.08 -7.80
CA SER A 4 30.53 14.20 -8.71
C SER A 4 29.02 14.48 -8.77
N THR A 5 28.64 15.75 -8.89
CA THR A 5 27.24 16.19 -8.96
C THR A 5 26.94 16.94 -10.26
N ASP A 6 27.77 16.74 -11.29
CA ASP A 6 27.57 17.33 -12.62
C ASP A 6 26.56 16.55 -13.47
N LEU A 7 26.11 17.14 -14.59
CA LEU A 7 25.14 16.52 -15.49
C LEU A 7 25.67 15.23 -16.13
N ALA A 8 26.95 15.20 -16.52
CA ALA A 8 27.56 14.02 -17.14
C ALA A 8 27.61 12.82 -16.19
N TYR A 9 27.71 13.07 -14.88
CA TYR A 9 27.59 12.06 -13.84
C TYR A 9 26.18 11.48 -13.81
N ALA A 10 25.15 12.32 -13.84
CA ALA A 10 23.75 11.88 -13.87
C ALA A 10 23.42 11.09 -15.15
N ASP A 11 23.81 11.59 -16.33
CA ASP A 11 23.59 10.91 -17.63
C ASP A 11 24.22 9.52 -17.64
N ARG A 12 25.39 9.37 -17.03
CA ARG A 12 26.07 8.07 -16.91
C ARG A 12 25.30 7.10 -15.99
N LEU A 13 24.74 7.60 -14.89
CA LEU A 13 23.91 6.77 -14.00
C LEU A 13 22.63 6.32 -14.70
N ASP A 14 21.96 7.21 -15.44
CA ASP A 14 20.77 6.87 -16.22
C ASP A 14 21.08 5.84 -17.32
N ALA A 15 22.22 5.97 -18.01
CA ALA A 15 22.66 5.02 -19.02
C ALA A 15 22.95 3.61 -18.47
N GLN A 16 23.26 3.50 -17.16
CA GLN A 16 23.56 2.25 -16.47
C GLN A 16 22.35 1.67 -15.73
N ASP A 17 21.23 2.38 -15.67
CA ASP A 17 20.05 1.95 -14.93
C ASP A 17 19.28 0.84 -15.67
N VAL A 18 19.43 -0.39 -15.18
CA VAL A 18 18.70 -1.58 -15.66
C VAL A 18 17.18 -1.45 -15.50
N LEU A 19 16.71 -0.55 -14.64
CA LEU A 19 15.29 -0.26 -14.42
C LEU A 19 14.77 0.90 -15.28
N GLY A 20 15.62 1.64 -16.00
CA GLY A 20 15.23 2.84 -16.75
C GLY A 20 14.13 2.58 -17.78
N GLN A 21 14.08 1.36 -18.33
CA GLN A 21 13.03 0.92 -19.25
C GLN A 21 11.60 0.92 -18.63
N PHE A 22 11.46 0.80 -17.31
CA PHE A 22 10.15 0.83 -16.65
C PHE A 22 9.49 2.20 -16.72
N ARG A 23 10.26 3.29 -16.91
CA ARG A 23 9.72 4.64 -17.11
C ARG A 23 8.67 4.68 -18.23
N LYS A 24 8.88 3.91 -19.31
CA LYS A 24 7.97 3.80 -20.47
C LYS A 24 6.60 3.18 -20.14
N ARG A 25 6.44 2.59 -18.95
CA ARG A 25 5.16 2.01 -18.51
C ARG A 25 4.24 3.02 -17.84
N PHE A 26 4.69 4.26 -17.66
CA PHE A 26 3.95 5.33 -17.02
C PHE A 26 3.56 6.40 -18.02
N MET A 27 2.44 7.07 -17.75
CA MET A 27 1.99 8.19 -18.54
C MET A 27 2.84 9.42 -18.23
N ILE A 28 3.55 9.92 -19.24
CA ILE A 28 4.35 11.13 -19.19
C ILE A 28 3.83 12.02 -20.30
N THR A 29 3.10 13.07 -19.92
CA THR A 29 2.48 14.04 -20.84
C THR A 29 3.28 15.33 -20.94
N ASP A 30 4.24 15.50 -20.04
CA ASP A 30 5.11 16.66 -19.91
C ASP A 30 6.49 16.12 -19.52
N ASP A 31 7.47 16.32 -20.40
CA ASP A 31 8.85 15.87 -20.23
C ASP A 31 9.66 16.80 -19.32
N GLU A 32 9.21 18.04 -19.10
CA GLU A 32 9.86 19.02 -18.22
C GLU A 32 9.43 18.87 -16.75
N LEU A 33 8.29 18.20 -16.50
CA LEU A 33 7.78 17.99 -15.15
C LEU A 33 8.62 16.97 -14.36
N ILE A 34 9.38 17.47 -13.39
CA ILE A 34 10.08 16.67 -12.38
C ILE A 34 9.11 16.32 -11.24
N TYR A 35 8.52 15.12 -11.30
CA TYR A 35 7.52 14.68 -10.32
C TYR A 35 8.14 13.89 -9.16
N MET A 36 8.27 14.54 -7.99
CA MET A 36 8.91 13.97 -6.78
C MET A 36 7.92 13.66 -5.65
N ASP A 37 6.62 13.58 -5.92
CA ASP A 37 5.57 13.30 -4.91
C ASP A 37 4.87 11.94 -5.14
N GLY A 38 5.60 10.99 -5.73
CA GLY A 38 5.10 9.65 -6.04
C GLY A 38 4.74 8.79 -4.82
N ASN A 39 5.25 9.17 -3.64
CA ASN A 39 4.92 8.56 -2.34
C ASN A 39 3.51 8.93 -1.86
N SER A 40 2.99 10.09 -2.29
CA SER A 40 1.63 10.53 -1.98
C SER A 40 0.65 9.97 -3.02
N LEU A 41 0.95 10.18 -4.31
CA LEU A 41 0.18 9.66 -5.42
C LEU A 41 1.09 9.10 -6.52
N GLY A 42 1.01 7.79 -6.74
CA GLY A 42 1.79 7.15 -7.81
C GLY A 42 1.41 7.68 -9.19
N ARG A 43 2.42 7.92 -10.05
CA ARG A 43 2.18 8.28 -11.45
C ARG A 43 1.38 7.18 -12.15
N LEU A 44 0.43 7.57 -13.01
CA LEU A 44 -0.50 6.64 -13.67
C LEU A 44 0.25 5.65 -14.60
N PRO A 45 0.14 4.32 -14.37
CA PRO A 45 0.61 3.35 -15.34
C PRO A 45 -0.28 3.34 -16.59
N VAL A 46 0.32 3.25 -17.78
CA VAL A 46 -0.40 3.20 -19.08
C VAL A 46 -1.38 2.02 -19.12
N ALA A 47 -0.99 0.87 -18.56
CA ALA A 47 -1.83 -0.31 -18.48
C ALA A 47 -3.12 -0.08 -17.66
N SER A 48 -3.04 0.74 -16.59
CA SER A 48 -4.20 1.02 -15.75
C SER A 48 -5.28 1.80 -16.51
N ALA A 49 -4.90 2.78 -17.33
CA ALA A 49 -5.84 3.50 -18.17
C ALA A 49 -6.58 2.57 -19.14
N LYS A 50 -5.83 1.68 -19.82
CA LYS A 50 -6.41 0.68 -20.73
C LYS A 50 -7.37 -0.27 -20.00
N LEU A 51 -6.97 -0.76 -18.84
CA LEU A 51 -7.80 -1.65 -18.02
C LEU A 51 -9.08 -0.96 -17.54
N ALA A 52 -9.01 0.32 -17.14
CA ALA A 52 -10.18 1.08 -16.72
C ALA A 52 -11.19 1.24 -17.87
N THR A 53 -10.72 1.58 -19.08
CA THR A 53 -11.59 1.66 -20.26
C THR A 53 -12.26 0.31 -20.56
N GLN A 54 -11.50 -0.79 -20.52
CA GLN A 54 -12.05 -2.13 -20.73
C GLN A 54 -13.05 -2.53 -19.65
N LEU A 55 -12.77 -2.20 -18.39
CA LEU A 55 -13.66 -2.46 -17.27
C LEU A 55 -14.99 -1.75 -17.47
N VAL A 56 -14.98 -0.46 -17.82
CA VAL A 56 -16.22 0.32 -17.98
C VAL A 56 -17.00 -0.11 -19.22
N GLN A 57 -16.34 -0.16 -20.38
CA GLN A 57 -17.05 -0.38 -21.66
C GLN A 57 -17.46 -1.83 -21.87
N GLN A 58 -16.56 -2.77 -21.55
CA GLN A 58 -16.77 -4.18 -21.87
C GLN A 58 -17.33 -4.94 -20.67
N GLN A 59 -16.62 -4.96 -19.55
CA GLN A 59 -17.02 -5.75 -18.38
C GLN A 59 -18.32 -5.20 -17.79
N TRP A 60 -18.36 -3.92 -17.44
CA TRP A 60 -19.58 -3.34 -16.89
C TRP A 60 -20.63 -3.12 -17.98
N GLY A 61 -20.31 -2.36 -19.03
CA GLY A 61 -21.27 -1.92 -20.05
C GLY A 61 -21.93 -3.06 -20.84
N THR A 62 -21.22 -4.17 -21.06
CA THR A 62 -21.72 -5.28 -21.90
C THR A 62 -21.96 -6.56 -21.09
N ARG A 63 -21.01 -6.97 -20.24
CA ARG A 63 -21.16 -8.22 -19.48
C ARG A 63 -22.10 -8.07 -18.28
N LEU A 64 -22.27 -6.86 -17.74
CA LEU A 64 -23.16 -6.55 -16.62
C LEU A 64 -22.87 -7.46 -15.42
N ILE A 65 -23.92 -7.97 -14.75
CA ILE A 65 -23.82 -8.82 -13.55
C ILE A 65 -22.95 -10.07 -13.77
N ARG A 66 -22.79 -10.55 -15.00
CA ARG A 66 -21.95 -11.73 -15.28
C ARG A 66 -20.47 -11.49 -14.92
N SER A 67 -20.03 -10.23 -14.96
CA SER A 67 -18.66 -9.84 -14.57
C SER A 67 -18.26 -10.28 -13.16
N TRP A 68 -19.23 -10.44 -12.26
CA TRP A 68 -18.98 -11.00 -10.92
C TRP A 68 -18.32 -12.38 -11.00
N ASN A 69 -18.89 -13.28 -11.81
CA ASN A 69 -18.40 -14.64 -11.99
C ASN A 69 -17.23 -14.72 -12.99
N GLU A 70 -16.96 -13.64 -13.74
CA GLU A 70 -15.86 -13.55 -14.71
C GLU A 70 -14.60 -12.90 -14.10
N GLY A 71 -14.48 -12.96 -12.76
CA GLY A 71 -13.24 -12.63 -12.05
C GLY A 71 -13.28 -11.33 -11.25
N TRP A 72 -14.39 -10.59 -11.20
CA TRP A 72 -14.54 -9.50 -10.23
C TRP A 72 -14.60 -10.04 -8.80
N PHE A 73 -15.34 -11.14 -8.57
CA PHE A 73 -15.49 -11.73 -7.24
C PHE A 73 -14.15 -12.16 -6.63
N THR A 74 -13.26 -12.73 -7.44
CA THR A 74 -11.93 -13.23 -7.00
C THR A 74 -10.81 -12.20 -7.15
N ALA A 75 -11.10 -10.98 -7.64
CA ALA A 75 -10.09 -9.95 -7.81
C ALA A 75 -9.37 -9.55 -6.51
N PRO A 76 -10.07 -9.37 -5.36
CA PRO A 76 -9.43 -9.07 -4.08
C PRO A 76 -8.32 -10.05 -3.68
N GLU A 77 -8.60 -11.35 -3.77
CA GLU A 77 -7.67 -12.44 -3.43
C GLU A 77 -6.52 -12.51 -4.43
N ARG A 78 -6.83 -12.47 -5.73
CA ARG A 78 -5.82 -12.54 -6.80
C ARG A 78 -4.85 -11.36 -6.76
N ILE A 79 -5.32 -10.16 -6.42
CA ILE A 79 -4.45 -8.98 -6.26
C ILE A 79 -3.69 -9.08 -4.94
N GLY A 80 -4.33 -9.56 -3.86
CA GLY A 80 -3.70 -9.82 -2.57
C GLY A 80 -2.50 -10.76 -2.69
N ALA A 81 -2.66 -11.89 -3.37
CA ALA A 81 -1.58 -12.85 -3.65
C ALA A 81 -0.38 -12.21 -4.39
N LYS A 82 -0.61 -11.23 -5.28
CA LYS A 82 0.48 -10.48 -5.92
C LYS A 82 1.21 -9.58 -4.95
N ILE A 83 0.48 -8.93 -4.04
CA ILE A 83 1.06 -8.07 -3.00
C ILE A 83 1.83 -8.90 -1.99
N ALA A 84 1.34 -10.09 -1.63
CA ALA A 84 1.97 -11.00 -0.67
C ALA A 84 3.46 -11.25 -0.99
N ARG A 85 3.78 -11.43 -2.28
CA ARG A 85 5.16 -11.62 -2.76
C ARG A 85 6.09 -10.42 -2.49
N LEU A 86 5.55 -9.21 -2.37
CA LEU A 86 6.31 -7.98 -2.11
C LEU A 86 6.58 -7.77 -0.61
N ILE A 87 5.74 -8.34 0.25
CA ILE A 87 5.79 -8.14 1.71
C ILE A 87 6.21 -9.39 2.49
N GLY A 88 6.52 -10.49 1.80
CA GLY A 88 6.97 -11.74 2.42
C GLY A 88 5.86 -12.54 3.10
N ALA A 89 4.60 -12.40 2.66
CA ALA A 89 3.45 -13.16 3.15
C ALA A 89 3.10 -14.32 2.21
N HIS A 90 2.35 -15.31 2.69
CA HIS A 90 1.76 -16.34 1.83
C HIS A 90 0.60 -15.76 0.98
N GLU A 91 0.31 -16.40 -0.16
CA GLU A 91 -0.67 -15.90 -1.13
C GLU A 91 -2.10 -15.82 -0.55
N ASP A 92 -2.40 -16.64 0.46
CA ASP A 92 -3.66 -16.68 1.20
C ASP A 92 -3.69 -15.81 2.48
N GLU A 93 -2.60 -15.08 2.77
CA GLU A 93 -2.49 -14.19 3.94
C GLU A 93 -2.82 -12.73 3.65
N VAL A 94 -3.14 -12.39 2.39
CA VAL A 94 -3.32 -11.01 1.94
C VAL A 94 -4.54 -10.89 1.05
N ILE A 95 -5.41 -9.93 1.37
CA ILE A 95 -6.58 -9.60 0.57
C ILE A 95 -6.63 -8.09 0.32
N VAL A 96 -6.95 -7.67 -0.91
CA VAL A 96 -7.23 -6.26 -1.21
C VAL A 96 -8.64 -5.91 -0.81
N ALA A 97 -8.76 -5.03 0.18
CA ALA A 97 -10.03 -4.64 0.77
C ALA A 97 -10.20 -3.12 0.75
N GLU A 98 -10.91 -2.57 1.74
CA GLU A 98 -11.24 -1.15 1.82
C GLU A 98 -10.00 -0.28 2.11
N SER A 99 -10.23 0.99 2.43
CA SER A 99 -9.15 1.92 2.76
C SER A 99 -8.30 1.45 3.94
N THR A 100 -7.06 1.94 3.99
CA THR A 100 -6.11 1.68 5.09
C THR A 100 -6.72 1.94 6.47
N SER A 101 -7.48 3.02 6.64
CA SER A 101 -8.11 3.37 7.92
C SER A 101 -9.18 2.37 8.34
N ILE A 102 -9.97 1.85 7.40
CA ILE A 102 -10.98 0.82 7.68
C ILE A 102 -10.30 -0.51 8.03
N ASN A 103 -9.27 -0.90 7.29
CA ASN A 103 -8.54 -2.14 7.57
C ASN A 103 -7.82 -2.08 8.91
N LEU A 104 -7.24 -0.94 9.28
CA LEU A 104 -6.66 -0.72 10.60
C LEU A 104 -7.69 -0.83 11.71
N PHE A 105 -8.86 -0.20 11.55
CA PHE A 105 -9.95 -0.32 12.53
C PHE A 105 -10.37 -1.79 12.72
N LYS A 106 -10.59 -2.52 11.62
CA LYS A 106 -10.93 -3.95 11.67
C LYS A 106 -9.86 -4.76 12.41
N LEU A 107 -8.58 -4.50 12.13
CA LEU A 107 -7.46 -5.16 12.80
C LEU A 107 -7.47 -4.91 14.31
N VAL A 108 -7.56 -3.64 14.71
CA VAL A 108 -7.55 -3.26 16.12
C VAL A 108 -8.72 -3.90 16.86
N MET A 109 -9.93 -3.84 16.29
CA MET A 109 -11.11 -4.46 16.88
C MET A 109 -10.99 -5.99 16.99
N ALA A 110 -10.41 -6.65 15.99
CA ALA A 110 -10.15 -8.09 16.02
C ALA A 110 -9.09 -8.45 17.09
N ALA A 111 -7.99 -7.69 17.16
CA ALA A 111 -6.91 -7.90 18.11
C ALA A 111 -7.37 -7.70 19.57
N LEU A 112 -8.16 -6.66 19.86
CA LEU A 112 -8.70 -6.41 21.19
C LEU A 112 -9.69 -7.51 21.64
N ARG A 113 -10.49 -8.05 20.70
CA ARG A 113 -11.37 -9.18 20.99
C ARG A 113 -10.59 -10.47 21.24
N PHE A 114 -9.51 -10.70 20.50
CA PHE A 114 -8.65 -11.88 20.64
C PHE A 114 -7.84 -11.85 21.94
N GLN A 115 -7.31 -10.69 22.31
CA GLN A 115 -6.54 -10.47 23.54
C GLN A 115 -7.43 -9.94 24.68
N ALA A 116 -8.49 -10.69 24.99
CA ALA A 116 -9.43 -10.31 26.05
C ALA A 116 -8.67 -9.99 27.36
N GLY A 117 -8.93 -8.81 27.94
CA GLY A 117 -8.24 -8.30 29.13
C GLY A 117 -7.08 -7.35 28.86
N ARG A 118 -6.58 -7.23 27.62
CA ARG A 118 -5.62 -6.20 27.21
C ARG A 118 -6.36 -5.00 26.61
N SER A 119 -6.25 -3.85 27.24
CA SER A 119 -7.01 -2.62 26.87
C SER A 119 -6.15 -1.46 26.41
N HIS A 120 -4.83 -1.63 26.34
CA HIS A 120 -3.89 -0.58 25.95
C HIS A 120 -3.29 -0.88 24.59
N ILE A 121 -3.27 0.12 23.71
CA ILE A 121 -2.62 0.06 22.40
C ILE A 121 -1.46 1.04 22.44
N MET A 122 -0.25 0.55 22.16
CA MET A 122 0.94 1.39 22.04
C MET A 122 1.07 1.90 20.61
N THR A 123 1.40 3.19 20.46
CA THR A 123 1.57 3.88 19.18
C THR A 123 2.64 4.96 19.33
N ASP A 124 3.14 5.49 18.22
CA ASP A 124 4.12 6.57 18.18
C ASP A 124 3.46 7.92 17.87
N ASP A 125 4.02 9.02 18.39
CA ASP A 125 3.51 10.39 18.19
C ASP A 125 3.69 10.89 16.76
N LEU A 126 4.63 10.33 16.02
CA LEU A 126 4.92 10.64 14.62
C LEU A 126 4.11 9.79 13.65
N ASN A 127 3.20 8.94 14.16
CA ASN A 127 2.28 8.22 13.30
C ASN A 127 1.35 9.16 12.54
N PHE A 128 1.00 8.75 11.32
CA PHE A 128 0.10 9.52 10.49
C PHE A 128 -1.24 9.80 11.22
N PRO A 129 -1.81 11.02 11.14
CA PRO A 129 -2.95 11.42 11.98
C PRO A 129 -4.16 10.48 11.91
N ARG A 130 -4.41 9.84 10.76
CA ARG A 130 -5.51 8.87 10.65
C ARG A 130 -5.29 7.58 11.45
N THR A 131 -4.03 7.18 11.66
CA THR A 131 -3.67 6.01 12.48
C THR A 131 -4.01 6.25 13.94
N SER A 132 -3.69 7.43 14.47
CA SER A 132 -3.90 7.75 15.90
C SER A 132 -5.37 7.99 16.25
N ILE A 133 -6.18 8.50 15.33
CA ILE A 133 -7.63 8.67 15.52
C ILE A 133 -8.34 7.32 15.65
N SER A 134 -7.97 6.32 14.85
CA SER A 134 -8.58 4.98 14.94
C SER A 134 -8.31 4.28 16.27
N CYS A 135 -7.19 4.57 16.93
CA CYS A 135 -6.85 4.03 18.24
C CYS A 135 -7.52 4.80 19.40
N ARG A 136 -8.15 5.95 19.12
CA ARG A 136 -8.87 6.75 20.11
C ARG A 136 -10.26 6.18 20.37
N VAL A 137 -10.32 4.92 20.78
CA VAL A 137 -11.53 4.31 21.35
C VAL A 137 -11.81 5.04 22.67
N PRO A 138 -13.03 5.53 22.92
CA PRO A 138 -13.31 6.39 24.06
C PRO A 138 -13.31 5.57 25.35
N SER A 139 -12.14 5.45 25.99
CA SER A 139 -12.02 5.45 27.46
C SER A 139 -10.59 5.26 27.99
N LYS A 140 -9.61 4.72 27.26
CA LYS A 140 -8.27 4.47 27.82
C LYS A 140 -7.16 4.47 26.78
N CYS A 141 -6.51 5.62 26.56
CA CYS A 141 -5.19 5.66 25.92
C CYS A 141 -4.34 6.71 26.62
N TRP A 142 -3.39 6.26 27.43
CA TRP A 142 -2.38 7.11 28.06
C TRP A 142 -1.16 7.14 27.15
N THR A 143 -0.77 8.34 26.74
CA THR A 143 0.49 8.63 26.04
C THR A 143 1.62 8.63 27.06
N SER A 144 2.58 7.70 26.97
CA SER A 144 3.94 7.94 27.45
C SER A 144 4.92 6.91 26.87
N SER A 145 5.89 7.43 26.11
CA SER A 145 7.29 7.01 25.93
C SER A 145 7.63 5.52 25.84
N ILE A 146 8.26 5.09 24.73
CA ILE A 146 9.54 4.34 24.72
C ILE A 146 10.07 4.10 23.29
N SER A 147 11.34 4.50 23.12
CA SER A 147 12.43 4.01 22.25
C SER A 147 12.22 3.75 20.75
N LEU A 148 12.86 4.63 19.97
CA LEU A 148 13.32 4.45 18.59
C LEU A 148 13.86 3.03 18.33
N LYS A 149 13.08 2.21 17.63
CA LYS A 149 13.55 1.18 16.70
C LYS A 149 12.38 0.81 15.79
N TRP A 150 12.63 0.89 14.49
CA TRP A 150 11.70 0.64 13.37
C TRP A 150 10.92 1.86 12.86
N TYR A 151 11.69 2.75 12.24
CA TYR A 151 11.17 3.66 11.21
C TYR A 151 11.24 2.96 9.84
N LEU A 152 10.24 3.23 8.99
CA LEU A 152 9.96 2.65 7.66
C LEU A 152 9.25 1.30 7.64
N LEU A 153 7.92 1.29 7.88
CA LEU A 153 7.01 0.31 7.24
C LEU A 153 5.51 0.64 7.33
N LEU A 154 5.13 1.87 7.68
CA LEU A 154 3.71 2.24 7.89
C LEU A 154 3.19 3.37 6.98
N MET A 155 3.80 3.54 5.81
CA MET A 155 3.15 4.22 4.68
C MET A 155 2.87 3.20 3.58
N GLY A 156 1.67 2.61 3.61
CA GLY A 156 1.07 1.99 2.43
C GLY A 156 0.92 0.47 2.40
N TYR A 157 1.28 -0.28 3.44
CA TYR A 157 1.20 -1.75 3.36
C TYR A 157 0.02 -2.36 4.10
N MET A 158 -0.94 -2.85 3.32
CA MET A 158 -1.84 -3.95 3.67
C MET A 158 -1.00 -5.19 3.96
N VAL A 159 -0.70 -5.42 5.24
CA VAL A 159 -0.27 -6.73 5.75
C VAL A 159 -1.15 -7.03 6.95
N LEU A 160 -2.07 -7.97 6.80
CA LEU A 160 -3.08 -8.21 7.82
C LEU A 160 -3.43 -9.68 7.93
N TRP A 161 -2.43 -10.54 8.15
CA TRP A 161 -2.67 -11.85 8.76
C TRP A 161 -1.48 -12.53 9.45
N THR A 162 -0.23 -12.08 9.23
CA THR A 162 0.96 -12.78 9.75
C THR A 162 1.15 -12.67 11.27
N LEU A 163 0.40 -11.80 11.96
CA LEU A 163 0.53 -11.61 13.42
C LEU A 163 -0.15 -12.69 14.28
N PHE A 164 -1.02 -13.53 13.72
CA PHE A 164 -1.81 -14.48 14.51
C PHE A 164 -1.30 -15.93 14.50
N ARG A 165 -0.27 -16.27 13.71
CA ARG A 165 0.28 -17.64 13.64
C ARG A 165 1.58 -17.88 14.43
N ARG A 166 2.15 -16.85 15.06
CA ARG A 166 3.35 -16.97 15.90
C ARG A 166 3.15 -16.33 17.27
N VAL A 167 2.23 -16.90 18.06
CA VAL A 167 2.28 -16.94 19.53
C VAL A 167 1.79 -18.32 19.96
#